data_AF-A0A9D6RS76-F1
#
_entry.id   AF-A0A9D6RS76-F1
#
_cell.length_a   1.000
_cell.length_b   1.000
_cell.length_c   1.000
_cell.angle_alpha   90.00
_cell.angle_beta   90.00
_cell.angle_gamma   90.00
#
_symmetry.space_group_name_H-M   'P 1'
#
loop_
_entity.id
_entity.type
_entity.pdbx_description
1 polymer ?
#
loop_
_entity_poly.entity_id
_entity_poly.type
_entity_poly.pdbx_seq_one_letter_code
_entity_poly.pdbx_strand_id
1 'polypeptide(L)'
;MNQRVGLAVANLLTGEILIRLVDPSGAWSGIQEYGVTTTPSSLTVGDVNHDGRLDLAVLDADGVTVRVLLDNGDGTFRLTR
;
A
#
# COMPACT_ATOMS: atom_id res chain seq x y z
N MET A 1 3.32 7.71 18.98
CA MET A 1 4.20 7.98 17.82
C MET A 1 3.34 7.69 16.60
N ASN A 2 2.55 8.66 16.14
CA ASN A 2 1.52 8.39 15.13
C ASN A 2 2.03 8.88 13.78
N GLN A 3 2.78 8.01 13.11
CA GLN A 3 3.11 8.21 11.70
C GLN A 3 1.88 7.83 10.86
N ARG A 4 1.74 8.47 9.69
CA ARG A 4 0.65 8.22 8.74
C ARG A 4 1.23 7.99 7.36
N VAL A 5 0.48 7.31 6.50
CA VAL A 5 0.90 7.07 5.11
C VAL A 5 1.05 8.42 4.41
N GLY A 6 2.25 8.71 3.92
CA GLY A 6 2.54 9.90 3.12
C GLY A 6 2.54 9.60 1.64
N LEU A 7 3.16 8.49 1.23
CA LEU A 7 3.26 8.07 -0.17
C LEU A 7 3.26 6.54 -0.27
N ALA A 8 2.48 6.01 -1.23
CA ALA A 8 2.55 4.61 -1.66
C ALA A 8 2.99 4.55 -3.12
N VAL A 9 4.01 3.76 -3.41
CA VAL A 9 4.58 3.61 -4.76
C VAL A 9 4.67 2.12 -5.08
N ALA A 10 4.05 1.70 -6.18
CA ALA A 10 4.29 0.38 -6.73
C ALA A 10 5.58 0.38 -7.56
N ASN A 11 6.52 -0.48 -7.20
CA ASN A 11 7.66 -0.79 -8.05
C ASN A 11 7.22 -1.83 -9.08
N LEU A 12 6.86 -1.34 -10.27
CA LEU A 12 6.31 -2.15 -11.36
C LEU A 12 7.31 -3.16 -11.96
N LEU A 13 8.58 -3.10 -11.58
CA LEU A 13 9.62 -4.02 -12.04
C LEU A 13 9.95 -5.14 -11.03
N THR A 14 9.82 -4.88 -9.72
CA THR A 14 10.18 -5.85 -8.66
C THR A 14 8.95 -6.44 -7.96
N GLY A 15 7.79 -5.82 -8.13
CA GLY A 15 6.53 -6.28 -7.55
C GLY A 15 6.30 -5.95 -6.09
N GLU A 16 7.07 -4.98 -5.61
CA GLU A 16 6.96 -4.44 -4.27
C GLU A 16 6.12 -3.17 -4.26
N ILE A 17 5.31 -2.97 -3.23
CA ILE A 17 4.83 -1.63 -2.87
C ILE A 17 5.76 -1.07 -1.81
N LEU A 18 6.30 0.12 -2.08
CA LEU A 18 7.02 0.93 -1.10
C LEU A 18 6.07 1.95 -0.50
N ILE A 19 6.00 1.97 0.83
CA ILE A 19 5.22 2.95 1.58
C ILE A 19 6.18 3.81 2.39
N ARG A 20 6.08 5.12 2.21
CA ARG A 20 6.80 6.13 2.99
C ARG A 20 5.85 6.73 4.00
N LEU A 21 6.28 6.73 5.26
CA LEU A 21 5.52 7.33 6.34
C LEU A 21 5.93 8.79 6.54
N VAL A 22 4.97 9.57 6.99
CA VAL A 22 5.13 10.96 7.41
C VAL A 22 4.77 11.05 8.88
N ASP A 23 5.63 11.70 9.65
CA ASP A 23 5.38 11.97 11.05
C ASP A 23 4.43 13.19 11.25
N PRO A 24 3.98 13.47 12.48
CA PRO A 24 3.11 14.62 12.75
C PRO A 24 3.72 15.99 12.41
N SER A 25 5.04 16.09 12.32
CA SER A 25 5.75 17.32 11.95
C SER A 25 5.86 17.51 10.43
N GLY A 26 5.45 16.51 9.65
CA GLY A 26 5.57 16.51 8.19
C GLY A 26 6.91 15.94 7.68
N ALA A 27 7.76 15.45 8.57
CA ALA A 27 9.03 14.84 8.18
C ALA A 27 8.81 13.42 7.66
N TRP A 28 9.50 13.09 6.57
CA TRP A 28 9.53 11.75 6.01
C TRP A 28 10.36 10.84 6.90
N SER A 29 9.81 9.69 7.29
CA SER A 29 10.50 8.72 8.13
C SER A 29 10.06 7.31 7.79
N GLY A 30 10.98 6.34 7.88
CA GLY A 30 10.66 4.93 7.70
C GLY A 30 10.30 4.54 6.26
N ILE A 31 10.55 3.27 5.95
CA ILE A 31 10.15 2.63 4.71
C ILE A 31 9.50 1.32 5.10
N GLN A 32 8.30 1.07 4.57
CA GLN A 32 7.70 -0.25 4.62
C GLN A 32 7.65 -0.81 3.20
N GLU A 33 8.00 -2.09 3.07
CA GLU A 33 8.04 -2.79 1.80
C GLU A 33 7.08 -3.97 1.87
N TYR A 34 6.20 -4.06 0.89
CA TYR A 34 5.21 -5.13 0.77
C TYR A 34 5.48 -5.90 -0.52
N GLY A 35 5.88 -7.16 -0.40
CA GLY A 35 5.92 -8.09 -1.53
C GLY A 35 4.48 -8.49 -1.90
N VAL A 36 3.90 -7.81 -2.88
CA VAL A 36 2.49 -7.98 -3.22
C VAL A 36 2.32 -8.94 -4.38
N THR A 37 3.05 -8.77 -5.48
CA THR A 37 3.07 -9.70 -6.61
C THR A 37 4.48 -9.69 -7.22
N THR A 38 4.77 -10.47 -8.25
CA THR A 38 6.03 -10.42 -9.01
C THR A 38 6.02 -9.37 -10.11
N THR A 39 4.85 -8.96 -10.62
CA THR A 39 4.73 -8.08 -11.80
C THR A 39 3.45 -7.22 -11.75
N PRO A 40 3.38 -6.16 -10.94
CA PRO A 40 2.19 -5.32 -10.88
C PRO A 40 2.06 -4.46 -12.13
N SER A 41 0.84 -4.31 -12.64
CA SER A 41 0.52 -3.46 -13.79
C SER A 41 -0.17 -2.15 -13.38
N SER A 42 -0.81 -2.11 -12.20
CA SER A 42 -1.51 -0.93 -11.70
C SER A 42 -1.62 -0.91 -10.18
N LEU A 43 -1.73 0.30 -9.61
CA LEU A 43 -1.99 0.58 -8.20
C LEU A 43 -3.10 1.62 -8.10
N THR A 44 -4.10 1.35 -7.25
CA THR A 44 -5.15 2.31 -6.91
C THR A 44 -5.41 2.32 -5.40
N VAL A 45 -6.17 3.31 -4.96
CA VAL A 45 -6.48 3.57 -3.54
C VAL A 45 -7.99 3.73 -3.38
N GLY A 46 -8.56 3.15 -2.32
CA GLY A 46 -9.97 3.30 -1.98
C GLY A 46 -10.32 2.62 -0.67
N ASP A 47 -11.44 3.02 -0.04
CA ASP A 47 -11.97 2.32 1.14
C ASP A 47 -12.74 1.07 0.68
N VAL A 48 -12.05 -0.07 0.64
CA VAL A 48 -12.57 -1.31 0.04
C VAL A 48 -13.42 -2.08 1.04
N ASN A 49 -13.15 -1.92 2.34
CA ASN A 49 -13.84 -2.66 3.41
C ASN A 49 -14.86 -1.81 4.20
N HIS A 50 -15.04 -0.53 3.82
CA HIS A 50 -15.95 0.44 4.44
C HIS A 50 -15.63 0.76 5.90
N ASP A 51 -14.35 0.75 6.28
CA ASP A 51 -13.92 1.09 7.63
C ASP A 51 -13.50 2.56 7.81
N GLY A 52 -13.61 3.35 6.74
CA GLY A 52 -13.27 4.77 6.70
C GLY A 52 -11.78 5.04 6.50
N ARG A 53 -10.97 4.02 6.21
CA ARG A 53 -9.55 4.14 5.85
C ARG A 53 -9.33 3.84 4.38
N LEU A 54 -8.22 4.35 3.84
CA LEU A 54 -7.86 4.13 2.44
C LEU A 54 -6.99 2.88 2.33
N ASP A 55 -7.51 1.85 1.67
CA ASP A 55 -6.81 0.62 1.34
C ASP A 55 -6.07 0.75 0.00
N LEU A 56 -5.13 -0.17 -0.27
CA LEU A 56 -4.44 -0.26 -1.55
C LEU A 56 -4.93 -1.48 -2.33
N ALA A 57 -5.15 -1.31 -3.64
CA ALA A 57 -5.41 -2.42 -4.56
C ALA A 57 -4.38 -2.45 -5.68
N VAL A 58 -3.79 -3.62 -5.89
CA VAL A 58 -2.78 -3.86 -6.91
C VAL A 58 -3.30 -4.86 -7.94
N LEU A 59 -3.25 -4.47 -9.21
CA LEU A 59 -3.53 -5.35 -10.34
C LEU A 59 -2.23 -6.00 -10.79
N ASP A 60 -2.24 -7.32 -10.96
CA ASP A 60 -1.12 -8.06 -11.53
C ASP A 60 -1.02 -7.86 -13.05
N ALA A 61 0.11 -8.22 -13.66
CA ALA A 61 0.34 -8.13 -15.09
C ALA A 61 -0.51 -9.14 -15.90
N ASP A 62 -1.03 -10.18 -15.24
CA ASP A 62 -2.03 -11.07 -15.85
C ASP A 62 -3.35 -10.35 -16.18
N GLY A 63 -3.60 -9.18 -15.59
CA GLY A 63 -4.81 -8.39 -15.78
C GLY A 63 -6.06 -9.00 -15.15
N VAL A 64 -5.92 -10.05 -14.35
CA VAL A 64 -7.01 -10.84 -13.75
C VAL A 64 -6.93 -10.80 -12.23
N THR A 65 -5.72 -10.88 -11.67
CA THR A 65 -5.52 -10.99 -10.23
C THR A 65 -5.41 -9.61 -9.60
N VAL A 66 -6.34 -9.29 -8.69
CA VAL A 66 -6.25 -8.11 -7.82
C VAL A 66 -5.91 -8.54 -6.41
N ARG A 67 -4.86 -7.93 -5.84
CA ARG A 67 -4.47 -8.11 -4.43
C ARG A 67 -4.78 -6.84 -3.65
N VAL A 68 -5.41 -7.00 -2.50
CA VAL A 68 -5.80 -5.89 -1.63
C VAL A 68 -4.95 -5.87 -0.36
N LEU A 69 -4.49 -4.68 -0.01
CA LEU A 69 -3.79 -4.40 1.23
C LEU A 69 -4.69 -3.50 2.06
N LEU A 70 -5.21 -4.03 3.16
CA LEU A 70 -6.09 -3.27 4.06
C LEU A 70 -5.27 -2.44 5.04
N ASP A 71 -5.66 -1.19 5.25
CA ASP A 71 -5.02 -0.29 6.23
C ASP A 71 -5.42 -0.67 7.67
N ASN A 72 -4.42 -0.85 8.53
CA ASN A 72 -4.64 -1.11 9.96
C ASN A 72 -4.89 0.17 10.77
N GLY A 73 -4.74 1.35 10.17
CA GLY A 73 -4.94 2.67 10.80
C GLY A 73 -3.73 3.19 11.59
N ASP A 74 -2.63 2.44 11.60
CA ASP A 74 -1.36 2.80 12.23
C ASP A 74 -0.22 3.03 11.22
N GLY A 75 -0.59 3.15 9.94
CA GLY A 75 0.35 3.27 8.84
C GLY A 75 0.98 1.94 8.42
N THR A 76 0.45 0.80 8.88
CA THR A 76 0.78 -0.53 8.36
C THR A 76 -0.40 -1.11 7.59
N PHE A 77 -0.09 -2.02 6.66
CA PHE A 77 -1.06 -2.73 5.85
C PHE A 77 -0.99 -4.24 6.07
N ARG A 78 -2.13 -4.91 5.87
CA ARG A 78 -2.21 -6.37 5.80
C ARG A 78 -2.66 -6.84 4.42
N LEU A 79 -1.94 -7.79 3.85
CA LEU A 79 -2.34 -8.43 2.60
C LEU A 79 -3.50 -9.39 2.87
N THR A 80 -4.60 -9.24 2.14
CA THR A 80 -5.68 -10.24 2.15
C THR A 80 -5.30 -11.41 1.25
N ARG A 81 -5.45 -12.63 1.76
CA ARG A 81 -5.27 -13.86 0.96
C ARG A 81 -6.43 -14.08 0.01
#